data_AF-A0A2C9KM40-F1
#
_entry.id   AF-A0A2C9KM40-F1
#
_cell.length_a   1.000
_cell.length_b   1.000
_cell.length_c   1.000
_cell.angle_alpha   90.00
_cell.angle_beta   90.00
_cell.angle_gamma   90.00
#
_symmetry.space_group_name_H-M   'P 1'
#
loop_
_entity.id
_entity.type
_entity.pdbx_description
1 polymer ?
#
loop_
_entity_poly.entity_id
_entity_poly.type
_entity_poly.pdbx_seq_one_letter_code
_entity_poly.pdbx_strand_id
1 'polypeptide(L)'
;MWLVEFYAPWCGHCKKLDPIFKEVARELQVTNSAVKVAKLDCTRYSQIASEFSVKGFPTIMFIHGERTYTHRGDRTKDDILEFVLKAQGPTVRKLSSVGKFNEALGQHSGSVFFLYIGNEDEHEDLYKKFHHSADNHAIHSYFYQGKKHILEDRNLKRHPTILVFKDKQFLEFEPPGGIATADSVERWINRERYPTFPKISGAGLNEMASVAKYLVILAAEQKELDDSSTSNSR
;
A
#
# COMPACT_ATOMS: atom_id res chain seq x y z
N MET A 1 -1.71 18.37 -0.74
CA MET A 1 -1.67 17.07 -1.43
C MET A 1 -2.49 17.18 -2.70
N TRP A 2 -2.01 16.59 -3.80
CA TRP A 2 -2.70 16.66 -5.10
C TRP A 2 -2.90 15.26 -5.67
N LEU A 3 -4.11 14.98 -6.16
CA LEU A 3 -4.40 13.87 -7.05
C LEU A 3 -4.55 14.44 -8.47
N VAL A 4 -3.68 14.04 -9.39
CA VAL A 4 -3.59 14.61 -10.73
C VAL A 4 -3.83 13.53 -11.78
N GLU A 5 -4.79 13.77 -12.68
CA GLU A 5 -4.91 13.02 -13.94
C GLU A 5 -4.10 13.73 -15.03
N PHE A 6 -3.04 13.09 -15.49
CA PHE A 6 -2.29 13.47 -16.69
C PHE A 6 -2.99 12.87 -17.91
N TYR A 7 -3.50 13.72 -18.80
CA TYR A 7 -4.37 13.33 -19.89
C TYR A 7 -4.00 14.00 -21.22
N ALA A 8 -4.57 13.47 -22.31
CA ALA A 8 -4.58 14.12 -23.62
C ALA A 8 -6.04 14.26 -24.11
N PRO A 9 -6.45 15.39 -24.72
CA PRO A 9 -7.84 15.64 -25.12
C PRO A 9 -8.42 14.63 -26.12
N TRP A 10 -7.55 14.04 -26.95
CA TRP A 10 -7.93 13.05 -27.96
C TRP A 10 -7.96 11.61 -27.43
N CYS A 11 -7.49 11.35 -26.20
CA CYS A 11 -7.39 10.00 -25.65
C CYS A 11 -8.76 9.46 -25.22
N GLY A 12 -9.22 8.38 -25.87
CA GLY A 12 -10.48 7.72 -25.52
C GLY A 12 -10.52 7.17 -24.09
N HIS A 13 -9.40 6.66 -23.56
CA HIS A 13 -9.33 6.17 -22.19
C HIS A 13 -9.44 7.31 -21.15
N CYS A 14 -8.88 8.48 -21.42
CA CYS A 14 -9.06 9.67 -20.58
C CYS A 14 -10.53 10.12 -20.56
N LYS A 15 -11.20 10.12 -21.72
CA LYS A 15 -12.63 10.46 -21.80
C LYS A 15 -13.50 9.51 -20.98
N LYS A 16 -13.17 8.21 -20.96
CA LYS A 16 -13.86 7.21 -20.12
C LYS A 16 -13.58 7.40 -18.62
N LEU A 17 -12.37 7.83 -18.25
CA LEU A 17 -11.98 8.06 -16.86
C LEU A 17 -12.59 9.36 -16.28
N ASP A 18 -12.80 10.39 -17.10
CA ASP A 18 -13.29 11.70 -16.67
C ASP A 18 -14.51 11.68 -15.73
N PRO A 19 -15.61 10.95 -16.02
CA PRO A 19 -16.75 10.88 -15.09
C PRO A 19 -16.37 10.26 -13.74
N ILE A 20 -15.56 9.19 -13.75
CA ILE A 20 -15.11 8.50 -12.53
C ILE A 20 -14.21 9.43 -11.71
N PHE A 21 -13.29 10.14 -12.37
CA PHE A 21 -12.36 11.05 -11.69
C PHE A 21 -13.08 12.26 -11.07
N LYS A 22 -14.17 12.73 -11.69
CA LYS A 22 -15.07 13.73 -11.11
C LYS A 22 -15.82 13.22 -9.88
N GLU A 23 -16.23 11.95 -9.87
CA GLU A 23 -16.84 11.33 -8.68
C GLU A 23 -15.84 11.24 -7.52
N VAL A 24 -14.61 10.81 -7.80
CA VAL A 24 -13.52 10.82 -6.80
C VAL A 24 -13.31 12.22 -6.23
N ALA A 25 -13.27 13.25 -7.09
CA ALA A 25 -13.14 14.63 -6.63
C ALA A 25 -14.30 15.07 -5.72
N ARG A 26 -15.54 14.69 -6.06
CA ARG A 26 -16.72 14.97 -5.25
C ARG A 26 -16.64 14.27 -3.89
N GLU A 27 -16.27 13.00 -3.86
CA GLU A 27 -16.16 12.22 -2.62
C GLU A 27 -15.12 12.85 -1.67
N LEU A 28 -13.94 13.20 -2.20
CA LEU A 28 -12.89 13.86 -1.42
C LEU A 28 -13.32 15.23 -0.89
N GLN A 29 -14.16 15.96 -1.64
CA GLN A 29 -14.73 17.22 -1.19
C GLN A 29 -15.76 17.02 -0.07
N VAL A 30 -16.69 16.07 -0.22
CA VAL A 30 -17.76 15.80 0.76
C VAL A 30 -17.20 15.28 2.07
N THR A 31 -16.12 14.49 2.01
CA THR A 31 -15.41 13.99 3.19
C THR A 31 -14.45 15.02 3.82
N ASN A 32 -14.43 16.26 3.32
CA ASN A 32 -13.56 17.35 3.77
C ASN A 32 -12.07 16.97 3.76
N SER A 33 -11.65 16.19 2.76
CA SER A 33 -10.26 15.79 2.58
C SER A 33 -9.38 16.99 2.21
N ALA A 34 -8.14 17.00 2.71
CA ALA A 34 -7.13 17.99 2.32
C ALA A 34 -6.49 17.72 0.93
N VAL A 35 -6.95 16.67 0.23
CA VAL A 35 -6.48 16.30 -1.11
C VAL A 35 -7.20 17.13 -2.17
N LYS A 36 -6.42 17.87 -2.97
CA LYS A 36 -6.91 18.62 -4.12
C LYS A 36 -6.89 17.74 -5.37
N VAL A 37 -7.93 17.78 -6.19
CA VAL A 37 -7.99 17.00 -7.44
C VAL A 37 -7.82 17.91 -8.65
N ALA A 38 -6.96 17.52 -9.59
CA ALA A 38 -6.64 18.30 -10.78
C ALA A 38 -6.47 17.43 -12.03
N LYS A 39 -6.56 18.06 -13.20
CA LYS A 39 -6.25 17.44 -14.49
C LYS A 39 -5.19 18.28 -15.20
N LEU A 40 -4.17 17.63 -15.76
CA LEU A 40 -3.13 18.27 -16.56
C LEU A 40 -3.20 17.80 -18.01
N ASP A 41 -3.40 18.74 -18.93
CA ASP A 41 -3.32 18.48 -20.36
C ASP A 41 -1.85 18.40 -20.81
N CYS A 42 -1.35 17.18 -20.98
CA CYS A 42 0.04 16.93 -21.35
C CYS A 42 0.36 17.30 -22.80
N THR A 43 -0.66 17.58 -23.64
CA THR A 43 -0.44 18.10 -25.00
C THR A 43 -0.08 19.58 -24.99
N ARG A 44 -0.50 20.31 -23.94
CA ARG A 44 -0.17 21.72 -23.71
C ARG A 44 1.03 21.89 -22.79
N TYR A 45 1.19 20.99 -21.82
CA TYR A 45 2.23 21.06 -20.78
C TYR A 45 3.17 19.86 -20.84
N SER A 46 3.77 19.62 -22.01
CA SER A 46 4.63 18.45 -22.27
C SER A 46 5.88 18.41 -21.39
N GLN A 47 6.48 19.57 -21.08
CA GLN A 47 7.65 19.65 -20.20
C GLN A 47 7.32 19.16 -18.78
N ILE A 48 6.20 19.63 -18.21
CA ILE A 48 5.71 19.16 -16.90
C ILE A 48 5.43 17.66 -16.93
N ALA A 49 4.79 17.17 -18.00
CA ALA A 49 4.55 15.73 -18.15
C ALA A 49 5.85 14.91 -18.16
N SER A 50 6.91 15.44 -18.79
CA SER A 50 8.24 14.82 -18.81
C SER A 50 8.90 14.84 -17.42
N GLU A 51 8.81 15.95 -16.68
CA GLU A 51 9.33 16.06 -15.30
C GLU A 51 8.68 15.01 -14.39
N PHE A 52 7.37 14.79 -14.52
CA PHE A 52 6.66 13.72 -13.82
C PHE A 52 6.80 12.34 -14.45
N SER A 53 7.68 12.17 -15.46
CA SER A 53 7.95 10.88 -16.11
C SER A 53 6.69 10.18 -16.66
N VAL A 54 5.72 10.94 -17.18
CA VAL A 54 4.48 10.40 -17.73
C VAL A 54 4.76 9.72 -19.07
N LYS A 55 4.58 8.39 -19.11
CA LYS A 55 4.86 7.56 -20.29
C LYS A 55 3.62 7.22 -21.12
N GLY A 56 2.42 7.54 -20.64
CA GLY A 56 1.16 7.19 -21.30
C GLY A 56 -0.06 7.80 -20.62
N PHE A 57 -1.21 7.70 -21.28
CA PHE A 57 -2.45 8.32 -20.83
C PHE A 57 -3.61 7.31 -20.68
N PRO A 58 -4.49 7.50 -19.68
CA PRO A 58 -4.32 8.41 -18.54
C PRO A 58 -3.29 7.87 -17.53
N THR A 59 -2.51 8.77 -16.94
CA THR A 59 -1.69 8.50 -15.74
C THR A 59 -2.30 9.25 -14.58
N ILE A 60 -2.65 8.54 -13.50
CA ILE A 60 -3.14 9.14 -12.26
C ILE A 60 -1.99 9.13 -11.26
N MET A 61 -1.71 10.29 -10.66
CA MET A 61 -0.61 10.45 -9.74
C MET A 61 -1.03 11.18 -8.47
N PHE A 62 -0.54 10.74 -7.32
CA PHE A 62 -0.66 11.45 -6.06
C PHE A 62 0.66 12.15 -5.73
N ILE A 63 0.59 13.43 -5.39
CA ILE A 63 1.73 14.30 -5.12
C ILE A 63 1.62 14.86 -3.70
N HIS A 64 2.61 14.57 -2.86
CA HIS A 64 2.68 15.00 -1.47
C HIS A 64 4.10 15.48 -1.11
N GLY A 65 4.33 16.79 -1.25
CA GLY A 65 5.68 17.35 -1.13
C GLY A 65 6.55 16.83 -2.26
N GLU A 66 7.70 16.26 -1.91
CA GLU A 66 8.63 15.63 -2.87
C GLU A 66 8.22 14.20 -3.25
N ARG A 67 7.22 13.61 -2.58
CA ARG A 67 6.77 12.24 -2.83
C ARG A 67 5.73 12.22 -3.94
N THR A 68 5.96 11.35 -4.92
CA THR A 68 5.04 11.13 -6.04
C THR A 68 4.74 9.64 -6.18
N TYR A 69 3.45 9.29 -6.21
CA TYR A 69 3.00 7.92 -6.37
C TYR A 69 2.12 7.79 -7.59
N THR A 70 2.34 6.77 -8.42
CA THR A 70 1.52 6.51 -9.60
C THR A 70 0.50 5.42 -9.29
N HIS A 71 -0.77 5.68 -9.58
CA HIS A 71 -1.82 4.68 -9.48
C HIS A 71 -1.64 3.60 -10.56
N ARG A 72 -1.60 2.33 -10.14
CA ARG A 72 -1.47 1.18 -11.04
C ARG A 72 -2.64 0.20 -10.96
N GLY A 73 -3.58 0.45 -10.05
CA GLY A 73 -4.77 -0.37 -9.90
C GLY A 73 -5.83 -0.10 -10.97
N ASP A 74 -7.01 -0.62 -10.71
CA ASP A 74 -8.16 -0.41 -11.59
C ASP A 74 -8.58 1.06 -11.58
N ARG A 75 -9.20 1.48 -12.68
CA ARG A 75 -9.64 2.87 -12.86
C ARG A 75 -11.07 3.09 -12.35
N THR A 76 -11.43 2.42 -11.25
CA THR A 76 -12.73 2.57 -10.59
C THR A 76 -12.65 3.64 -9.50
N LYS A 77 -13.81 4.16 -9.08
CA LYS A 77 -13.88 5.17 -8.02
C LYS A 77 -13.23 4.67 -6.73
N ASP A 78 -13.61 3.47 -6.30
CA ASP A 78 -13.21 2.92 -5.00
C ASP A 78 -11.70 2.61 -4.96
N ASP A 79 -11.13 2.07 -6.04
CA ASP A 79 -9.70 1.77 -6.12
C ASP A 79 -8.83 3.04 -6.12
N ILE A 80 -9.29 4.10 -6.81
CA ILE A 80 -8.61 5.41 -6.78
C ILE A 80 -8.71 6.05 -5.39
N LEU A 81 -9.88 5.95 -4.73
CA LEU A 81 -10.04 6.46 -3.37
C LEU A 81 -9.15 5.69 -2.38
N GLU A 82 -9.09 4.36 -2.46
CA GLU A 82 -8.20 3.56 -1.63
C GLU A 82 -6.73 3.95 -1.85
N PHE A 83 -6.32 4.15 -3.11
CA PHE A 83 -5.00 4.66 -3.44
C PHE A 83 -4.72 6.02 -2.79
N VAL A 84 -5.65 6.98 -2.86
CA VAL A 84 -5.53 8.29 -2.19
C VAL A 84 -5.41 8.13 -0.68
N LEU A 85 -6.24 7.26 -0.06
CA LEU A 85 -6.23 7.01 1.37
C LEU A 85 -4.89 6.43 1.86
N LYS A 86 -4.25 5.58 1.04
CA LYS A 86 -2.90 5.05 1.29
C LYS A 86 -1.85 6.15 1.17
N ALA A 87 -1.91 6.92 0.08
CA ALA A 87 -0.89 7.92 -0.25
C ALA A 87 -0.93 9.20 0.60
N GLN A 88 -2.09 9.58 1.15
CA GLN A 88 -2.25 10.81 1.95
C GLN A 88 -1.68 10.70 3.38
N GLY A 89 -1.60 9.49 3.93
CA GLY A 89 -1.20 9.27 5.32
C GLY A 89 0.30 9.46 5.56
N PRO A 90 0.74 9.54 6.82
CA PRO A 90 2.14 9.25 7.12
C PRO A 90 2.43 7.82 6.65
N THR A 91 3.59 7.64 6.05
CA THR A 91 4.07 6.35 5.55
C THR A 91 3.97 5.29 6.65
N VAL A 92 4.40 5.66 7.86
CA VAL A 92 4.33 4.83 9.06
C VAL A 92 3.37 5.46 10.07
N ARG A 93 2.26 4.78 10.37
CA ARG A 93 1.23 5.26 11.29
C ARG A 93 1.50 4.80 12.73
N LYS A 94 1.29 5.68 13.72
CA LYS A 94 1.55 5.36 15.13
C LYS A 94 0.37 4.63 15.79
N LEU A 95 0.64 3.47 16.37
CA LEU A 95 -0.26 2.73 17.24
C LEU A 95 0.11 3.02 18.70
N SER A 96 -0.75 3.80 19.38
CA SER A 96 -0.48 4.33 20.73
C SER A 96 -1.05 3.48 21.86
N SER A 97 -1.86 2.47 21.54
CA SER A 97 -2.51 1.62 22.54
C SER A 97 -2.86 0.26 21.95
N VAL A 98 -3.14 -0.70 22.83
CA VAL A 98 -3.70 -2.01 22.48
C VAL A 98 -5.00 -1.86 21.67
N GLY A 99 -5.87 -0.92 22.04
CA GLY A 99 -7.11 -0.66 21.31
C GLY A 99 -6.88 -0.28 19.84
N LYS A 100 -5.93 0.63 19.58
CA LYS A 100 -5.57 1.01 18.19
C LYS A 100 -4.90 -0.13 17.42
N PHE A 101 -4.15 -0.98 18.12
CA PHE A 101 -3.58 -2.18 17.51
C PHE A 101 -4.67 -3.18 17.10
N ASN A 102 -5.67 -3.41 17.95
CA ASN A 102 -6.81 -4.27 17.63
C ASN A 102 -7.70 -3.69 16.53
N GLU A 103 -7.85 -2.37 16.47
CA GLU A 103 -8.50 -1.68 15.34
C GLU A 103 -7.75 -1.93 14.03
N ALA A 104 -6.42 -1.79 14.02
CA ALA A 104 -5.60 -2.08 12.84
C ALA A 104 -5.69 -3.56 12.42
N LEU A 105 -5.69 -4.50 13.37
CA LEU A 105 -5.91 -5.93 13.09
C LEU A 105 -7.27 -6.19 12.44
N GLY A 106 -8.33 -5.55 12.93
CA GLY A 106 -9.68 -5.66 12.36
C GLY A 106 -9.77 -5.03 10.98
N GLN A 107 -9.24 -3.81 10.81
CA GLN A 107 -9.20 -3.10 9.54
C GLN A 107 -8.47 -3.89 8.44
N HIS A 108 -7.44 -4.65 8.83
CA HIS A 108 -6.59 -5.40 7.92
C HIS A 108 -6.83 -6.91 7.94
N SER A 109 -8.00 -7.38 8.36
CA SER A 109 -8.29 -8.83 8.46
C SER A 109 -8.08 -9.61 7.15
N GLY A 110 -8.18 -8.93 6.00
CA GLY A 110 -7.95 -9.48 4.65
C GLY A 110 -6.74 -8.91 3.92
N SER A 111 -5.87 -8.17 4.59
CA SER A 111 -4.72 -7.49 3.95
C SER A 111 -3.44 -7.62 4.76
N VAL A 112 -2.29 -7.33 4.15
CA VAL A 112 -1.00 -7.37 4.82
C VAL A 112 -0.64 -5.99 5.38
N PHE A 113 -0.15 -5.94 6.62
CA PHE A 113 0.49 -4.75 7.16
C PHE A 113 1.78 -5.08 7.92
N PHE A 114 2.67 -4.10 7.99
CA PHE A 114 3.94 -4.18 8.70
C PHE A 114 3.91 -3.31 9.94
N LEU A 115 4.59 -3.74 11.00
CA LEU A 115 4.64 -3.04 12.28
C LEU A 115 6.06 -3.06 12.84
N TYR A 116 6.66 -1.88 12.99
CA TYR A 116 7.88 -1.71 13.77
C TYR A 116 7.54 -1.61 15.27
N ILE A 117 8.27 -2.37 16.08
CA ILE A 117 8.18 -2.34 17.54
C ILE A 117 9.53 -1.91 18.09
N GLY A 118 9.53 -0.77 18.78
CA GLY A 118 10.73 -0.22 19.39
C GLY A 118 10.43 0.93 20.33
N ASN A 119 11.45 1.73 20.63
CA ASN A 119 11.34 2.88 21.53
C ASN A 119 10.97 4.19 20.81
N GLU A 120 10.66 4.13 19.51
CA GLU A 120 10.38 5.30 18.67
C GLU A 120 11.56 6.27 18.60
N ASP A 121 12.78 5.74 18.68
CA ASP A 121 14.01 6.52 18.52
C ASP A 121 14.35 6.68 17.03
N GLU A 122 14.19 7.90 16.51
CA GLU A 122 14.46 8.23 15.11
C GLU A 122 15.94 8.08 14.72
N HIS A 123 16.84 7.99 15.70
CA HIS A 123 18.26 7.76 15.46
C HIS A 123 18.62 6.27 15.36
N GLU A 124 17.73 5.39 15.81
CA GLU A 124 17.90 3.94 15.79
C GLU A 124 18.01 3.42 14.34
N ASP A 125 18.92 2.47 14.14
CA ASP A 125 19.33 2.04 12.80
C ASP A 125 18.24 1.20 12.10
N LEU A 126 17.58 0.29 12.81
CA LEU A 126 16.44 -0.48 12.28
C LEU A 126 15.24 0.42 12.02
N TYR A 127 14.97 1.41 12.88
CA TYR A 127 13.95 2.43 12.68
C TYR A 127 14.14 3.14 11.33
N LYS A 128 15.33 3.70 11.08
CA LYS A 128 15.62 4.40 9.81
C LYS A 128 15.43 3.50 8.60
N LYS A 129 15.91 2.25 8.68
CA LYS A 129 15.79 1.27 7.59
C LYS A 129 14.34 0.89 7.33
N PHE A 130 13.54 0.71 8.39
CA PHE A 130 12.12 0.42 8.28
C PHE A 130 11.36 1.58 7.66
N HIS A 131 11.57 2.81 8.13
CA HIS A 131 10.93 4.01 7.58
C HIS A 131 11.31 4.26 6.12
N HIS A 132 12.59 4.10 5.78
CA HIS A 132 13.04 4.18 4.40
C HIS A 132 12.36 3.14 3.50
N SER A 133 12.29 1.88 3.94
CA SER A 133 11.61 0.83 3.18
C SER A 133 10.10 1.07 3.08
N ALA A 134 9.48 1.59 4.15
CA ALA A 134 8.09 1.97 4.17
C ALA A 134 7.81 3.06 3.13
N ASP A 135 8.68 4.06 2.97
CA ASP A 135 8.50 5.14 1.99
C ASP A 135 8.48 4.59 0.56
N ASN A 136 9.34 3.61 0.27
CA ASN A 136 9.41 2.94 -1.02
C ASN A 136 8.17 2.06 -1.31
N HIS A 137 7.45 1.62 -0.28
CA HIS A 137 6.36 0.64 -0.39
C HIS A 137 4.99 1.18 0.09
N ALA A 138 4.89 2.46 0.43
CA ALA A 138 3.74 3.08 1.12
C ALA A 138 2.40 2.90 0.39
N ILE A 139 2.43 2.75 -0.93
CA ILE A 139 1.24 2.58 -1.76
C ILE A 139 0.82 1.11 -1.93
N HIS A 140 1.73 0.19 -1.66
CA HIS A 140 1.49 -1.24 -1.83
C HIS A 140 1.20 -1.96 -0.51
N SER A 141 1.60 -1.35 0.61
CA SER A 141 1.51 -1.96 1.93
C SER A 141 1.17 -0.91 2.99
N TYR A 142 0.61 -1.36 4.11
CA TYR A 142 0.38 -0.51 5.27
C TYR A 142 1.52 -0.66 6.27
N PHE A 143 2.03 0.46 6.80
CA PHE A 143 3.10 0.45 7.78
C PHE A 143 2.67 1.16 9.06
N TYR A 144 3.04 0.55 10.18
CA TYR A 144 2.74 1.02 11.51
C TYR A 144 4.00 1.02 12.38
N GLN A 145 3.96 1.80 13.45
CA GLN A 145 4.95 1.76 14.52
C GLN A 145 4.27 1.79 15.88
N GLY A 146 4.91 1.21 16.88
CA GLY A 146 4.54 1.40 18.27
C GLY A 146 5.51 0.77 19.26
N LYS A 147 5.11 0.77 20.52
CA LYS A 147 5.92 0.24 21.63
C LYS A 147 5.47 -1.17 21.98
N LYS A 148 6.36 -1.96 22.60
CA LYS A 148 6.08 -3.36 22.97
C LYS A 148 4.75 -3.60 23.69
N HIS A 149 4.32 -2.68 24.56
CA HIS A 149 3.08 -2.81 25.34
C HIS A 149 1.79 -2.90 24.50
N ILE A 150 1.80 -2.50 23.22
CA ILE A 150 0.60 -2.57 22.37
C ILE A 150 0.32 -4.00 21.89
N LEU A 151 1.30 -4.90 21.98
CA LEU A 151 1.23 -6.26 21.46
C LEU A 151 0.60 -7.25 22.44
N GLU A 152 -0.03 -6.75 23.50
CA GLU A 152 -0.61 -7.58 24.57
C GLU A 152 0.47 -8.53 25.13
N ASP A 153 0.25 -9.85 25.01
CA ASP A 153 1.14 -10.90 25.53
C ASP A 153 1.96 -11.62 24.45
N ARG A 154 2.02 -11.08 23.22
CA ARG A 154 2.77 -11.72 22.14
C ARG A 154 4.26 -11.72 22.44
N ASN A 155 4.84 -12.92 22.50
CA ASN A 155 6.27 -13.07 22.77
C ASN A 155 7.09 -12.65 21.54
N LEU A 156 7.99 -11.68 21.74
CA LEU A 156 8.92 -11.20 20.72
C LEU A 156 10.29 -11.84 20.94
N LYS A 157 10.93 -12.28 19.87
CA LYS A 157 12.30 -12.80 19.94
C LYS A 157 13.31 -11.68 20.11
N ARG A 158 13.05 -10.51 19.53
CA ARG A 158 13.98 -9.36 19.50
C ARG A 158 13.29 -8.05 19.83
N HIS A 159 14.09 -7.06 20.26
CA HIS A 159 13.65 -5.68 20.44
C HIS A 159 14.83 -4.72 20.18
N PRO A 160 14.72 -3.71 19.30
CA PRO A 160 13.57 -3.46 18.42
C PRO A 160 13.39 -4.57 17.36
N THR A 161 12.22 -4.62 16.72
CA THR A 161 11.92 -5.63 15.69
C THR A 161 10.89 -5.13 14.68
N ILE A 162 10.77 -5.81 13.54
CA ILE A 162 9.75 -5.56 12.53
C ILE A 162 8.86 -6.80 12.44
N LEU A 163 7.56 -6.60 12.44
CA LEU A 163 6.56 -7.64 12.28
C LEU A 163 5.82 -7.45 10.95
N VAL A 164 5.32 -8.54 10.39
CA VAL A 164 4.31 -8.53 9.33
C VAL A 164 3.10 -9.31 9.82
N PHE A 165 1.92 -8.73 9.69
CA PHE A 165 0.64 -9.37 9.98
C PHE A 165 -0.05 -9.69 8.67
N LYS A 166 -0.42 -10.96 8.50
CA LYS A 166 -1.14 -11.48 7.34
C LYS A 166 -1.78 -12.81 7.67
N ASP A 167 -2.90 -13.13 7.01
CA ASP A 167 -3.55 -14.43 7.13
C ASP A 167 -3.82 -14.84 8.61
N LYS A 168 -4.21 -13.86 9.45
CA LYS A 168 -4.47 -14.01 10.91
C LYS A 168 -3.25 -14.44 11.75
N GLN A 169 -2.06 -14.44 11.18
CA GLN A 169 -0.80 -14.72 11.86
C GLN A 169 0.16 -13.53 11.76
N PHE A 170 1.28 -13.61 12.48
CA PHE A 170 2.37 -12.66 12.33
C PHE A 170 3.71 -13.37 12.18
N LEU A 171 4.61 -12.74 11.43
CA LEU A 171 6.00 -13.18 11.30
C LEU A 171 6.90 -12.06 11.80
N GLU A 172 7.94 -12.43 12.52
CA GLU A 172 8.99 -11.52 12.96
C GLU A 172 10.13 -11.49 11.94
N PHE A 173 10.67 -10.30 11.66
CA PHE A 173 11.80 -10.13 10.77
C PHE A 173 13.05 -10.74 11.38
N GLU A 174 13.58 -11.76 10.71
CA GLU A 174 14.85 -12.39 11.07
C GLU A 174 15.91 -11.98 10.05
N PRO A 175 16.83 -11.05 10.42
CA PRO A 175 17.85 -10.60 9.51
C PRO A 175 18.82 -11.74 9.16
N PRO A 176 19.12 -11.96 7.86
CA PRO A 176 20.13 -12.91 7.43
C PRO A 176 21.49 -12.59 8.08
N GLY A 177 22.13 -13.59 8.68
CA GLY A 177 23.40 -13.39 9.39
C GLY A 177 23.29 -12.55 10.68
N GLY A 178 22.07 -12.30 11.17
CA GLY A 178 21.83 -11.59 12.43
C GLY A 178 21.85 -10.07 12.35
N ILE A 179 22.27 -9.49 11.21
CA ILE A 179 22.41 -8.04 11.02
C ILE A 179 21.35 -7.52 10.04
N ALA A 180 20.54 -6.57 10.48
CA ALA A 180 19.58 -5.90 9.62
C ALA A 180 20.30 -4.90 8.73
N THR A 181 20.45 -5.18 7.43
CA THR A 181 20.93 -4.22 6.43
C THR A 181 19.72 -3.55 5.78
N ALA A 182 19.90 -2.38 5.15
CA ALA A 182 18.81 -1.70 4.45
C ALA A 182 18.17 -2.62 3.39
N ASP A 183 19.03 -3.29 2.63
CA ASP A 183 18.68 -4.25 1.60
C ASP A 183 18.01 -5.53 2.15
N SER A 184 18.40 -6.04 3.32
CA SER A 184 17.72 -7.20 3.91
C SER A 184 16.31 -6.87 4.43
N VAL A 185 16.13 -5.68 4.98
CA VAL A 185 14.80 -5.16 5.38
C VAL A 185 13.91 -4.96 4.16
N GLU A 186 14.44 -4.30 3.12
CA GLU A 186 13.70 -4.03 1.89
C GLU A 186 13.26 -5.30 1.18
N ARG A 187 14.17 -6.27 0.99
CA ARG A 187 13.81 -7.55 0.39
C ARG A 187 12.77 -8.30 1.21
N TRP A 188 12.85 -8.26 2.54
CA TRP A 188 11.89 -8.93 3.39
C TRP A 188 10.49 -8.30 3.28
N ILE A 189 10.39 -6.97 3.34
CA ILE A 189 9.12 -6.25 3.15
C ILE A 189 8.52 -6.55 1.77
N ASN A 190 9.30 -6.44 0.69
CA ASN A 190 8.80 -6.73 -0.65
C ASN A 190 8.36 -8.19 -0.80
N ARG A 191 9.00 -9.12 -0.09
CA ARG A 191 8.66 -10.55 -0.14
C ARG A 191 7.40 -10.88 0.66
N GLU A 192 7.19 -10.23 1.81
CA GLU A 192 6.10 -10.54 2.71
C GLU A 192 4.83 -9.72 2.48
N ARG A 193 4.86 -8.66 1.65
CA ARG A 193 3.71 -7.77 1.38
C ARG A 193 2.50 -8.42 0.70
N TYR A 194 2.65 -9.67 0.25
CA TYR A 194 1.58 -10.43 -0.37
C TYR A 194 0.94 -11.38 0.64
N PRO A 195 -0.42 -11.47 0.66
CA PRO A 195 -1.10 -12.53 1.39
C PRO A 195 -0.71 -13.89 0.80
N THR A 196 -1.01 -14.98 1.51
CA THR A 196 -0.64 -16.33 1.02
C THR A 196 -1.35 -16.68 -0.29
N PHE A 197 -2.59 -16.20 -0.49
CA PHE A 197 -3.38 -16.45 -1.70
C PHE A 197 -3.92 -15.14 -2.30
N PRO A 198 -3.08 -14.34 -2.98
CA PRO A 198 -3.55 -13.10 -3.60
C PRO A 198 -4.36 -13.40 -4.87
N LYS A 199 -5.48 -12.70 -5.05
CA LYS A 199 -6.20 -12.70 -6.34
C LYS A 199 -5.33 -11.97 -7.37
N ILE A 200 -5.04 -12.64 -8.48
CA ILE A 200 -4.16 -12.08 -9.53
C ILE A 200 -4.99 -11.20 -10.47
N SER A 201 -4.66 -9.91 -10.53
CA SER A 201 -5.03 -9.02 -11.64
C SER A 201 -3.87 -8.90 -12.64
N GLY A 202 -4.13 -8.49 -13.89
CA GLY A 202 -3.09 -8.40 -14.92
C GLY A 202 -1.90 -7.51 -14.56
N ALA A 203 -2.12 -6.45 -13.77
CA ALA A 203 -1.06 -5.60 -13.23
C ALA A 203 -0.31 -6.24 -12.05
N GLY A 204 -1.03 -6.97 -11.18
CA GLY A 204 -0.45 -7.65 -10.02
C GLY A 204 0.48 -8.82 -10.39
N LEU A 205 0.23 -9.52 -11.50
CA LEU A 205 1.04 -10.66 -11.94
C LEU A 205 2.51 -10.28 -12.21
N ASN A 206 2.74 -9.17 -12.91
CA ASN A 206 4.09 -8.72 -13.24
C ASN A 206 4.88 -8.29 -11.98
N GLU A 207 4.20 -7.67 -11.02
CA GLU A 207 4.82 -7.32 -9.74
C GLU A 207 5.12 -8.57 -8.91
N MET A 208 4.22 -9.55 -8.88
CA MET A 208 4.45 -10.82 -8.17
C MET A 208 5.58 -11.64 -8.78
N ALA A 209 5.71 -11.66 -10.12
CA ALA A 209 6.79 -12.36 -10.80
C ALA A 209 8.17 -11.75 -10.51
N SER A 210 8.22 -10.48 -10.09
CA SER A 210 9.47 -9.83 -9.64
C SER A 210 9.92 -10.28 -8.24
N VAL A 211 9.02 -10.91 -7.48
CA VAL A 211 9.37 -11.54 -6.21
C VAL A 211 10.01 -12.88 -6.54
N ALA A 212 11.23 -13.12 -6.06
CA ALA A 212 11.99 -14.36 -6.29
C ALA A 212 11.40 -15.60 -5.56
N LYS A 213 10.07 -15.80 -5.65
CA LYS A 213 9.30 -16.93 -5.13
C LYS A 213 8.79 -17.76 -6.30
N TYR A 214 8.70 -19.08 -6.13
CA TYR A 214 7.96 -19.92 -7.06
C TYR A 214 6.47 -19.54 -7.02
N LEU A 215 5.87 -19.31 -8.18
CA LEU A 215 4.46 -18.95 -8.30
C LEU A 215 3.63 -20.21 -8.57
N VAL A 216 2.66 -20.48 -7.70
CA VAL A 216 1.61 -21.48 -7.95
C VAL A 216 0.33 -20.71 -8.28
N ILE A 217 -0.19 -20.91 -9.49
CA ILE A 217 -1.43 -20.27 -9.95
C ILE A 217 -2.57 -21.29 -9.84
N LEU A 218 -3.60 -20.93 -9.07
CA LEU A 218 -4.86 -21.66 -9.01
C LEU A 218 -5.89 -20.91 -9.83
N ALA A 219 -6.47 -21.56 -10.84
CA ALA A 219 -7.59 -21.05 -11.61
C ALA A 219 -8.87 -21.74 -11.14
N ALA A 220 -9.82 -20.96 -10.63
CA ALA A 220 -11.12 -21.44 -10.19
C ALA A 220 -12.22 -20.50 -10.70
N GLU A 221 -13.41 -21.05 -10.98
CA GLU A 221 -14.57 -20.24 -11.38
C GLU A 221 -15.13 -19.51 -10.16
N GLN A 222 -15.39 -18.21 -10.29
CA GLN A 222 -15.71 -17.33 -9.14
C GLN A 222 -16.97 -17.74 -8.37
N LYS A 223 -17.79 -18.64 -8.92
CA LYS A 223 -19.00 -19.19 -8.30
C LYS A 223 -18.72 -20.13 -7.11
N GLU A 224 -17.53 -20.72 -7.02
CA GLU A 224 -17.20 -21.73 -5.98
C GLU A 224 -16.53 -21.15 -4.72
N LEU A 225 -15.98 -19.93 -4.79
CA LEU A 225 -15.22 -19.34 -3.67
C LEU A 225 -16.13 -18.76 -2.58
N ASP A 226 -17.27 -18.19 -2.95
CA ASP A 226 -18.22 -17.61 -1.99
C ASP A 226 -18.96 -18.69 -1.18
N ASP A 227 -19.29 -19.83 -1.79
CA ASP A 227 -19.99 -20.95 -1.15
C ASP A 227 -19.15 -21.64 -0.06
N SER A 228 -17.82 -21.62 -0.18
CA SER A 228 -16.90 -22.21 0.80
C SER A 228 -16.77 -21.43 2.11
N SER A 229 -17.19 -20.15 2.13
CA SER A 229 -17.17 -19.31 3.32
C SER A 229 -18.36 -19.53 4.26
N THR A 230 -19.43 -20.17 3.76
CA THR A 230 -20.70 -20.39 4.49
C THR A 230 -20.84 -21.79 5.09
N SER A 231 -19.95 -22.74 4.79
CA SER A 231 -20.11 -24.14 5.20
C SER A 231 -19.44 -24.53 6.53
N ASN A 232 -18.72 -23.63 7.20
CA ASN A 232 -18.12 -23.87 8.54
C ASN A 232 -18.92 -23.21 9.68
N SER A 233 -20.25 -23.30 9.63
CA SER A 233 -21.11 -23.05 10.80
C SER A 233 -22.20 -24.11 10.92
N ARG A 234 -21.81 -25.31 11.33
CA ARG A 234 -22.68 -26.28 12.01
C ARG A 234 -21.88 -27.03 13.07
#